data_AF-A0A7K0NV17-F1
#
_entry.id   AF-A0A7K0NV17-F1
#
_cell.length_a   1.000
_cell.length_b   1.000
_cell.length_c   1.000
_cell.angle_alpha   90.00
_cell.angle_beta   90.00
_cell.angle_gamma   90.00
#
_symmetry.space_group_name_H-M   'P 1'
#
loop_
_entity.id
_entity.type
_entity.pdbx_description
1 polymer ?
#
loop_
_entity_poly.entity_id
_entity_poly.type
_entity_poly.pdbx_seq_one_letter_code
_entity_poly.pdbx_strand_id
1 'polypeptide(L)'
;MVQPGGVDAGHGQSSLSEPRNPLSPLSWLMSALRAVVVLAAVGTVCFGALHGMRDFLAQVSPAAVEGGAAAEVSWGCVEADLHDAVPAGSRVYVMSSEGPLAFQRLVELSTPWLRVLAAPEPGALGLSLKGSDAGPWGCGSLVVTRDGAAA
;
A
#
# COMPACT_ATOMS: atom_id res chain seq x y z
N MET A 1 -20.74 9.72 50.39
CA MET A 1 -22.17 9.44 50.70
C MET A 1 -22.42 8.00 50.40
N VAL A 2 -22.55 7.19 51.46
CA VAL A 2 -22.82 5.76 51.42
C VAL A 2 -24.30 5.61 51.77
N GLN A 3 -25.07 4.92 50.93
CA GLN A 3 -26.39 4.44 51.29
C GLN A 3 -26.45 2.92 51.10
N PRO A 4 -26.84 2.16 52.14
CA PRO A 4 -26.87 0.71 52.14
C PRO A 4 -28.26 0.17 51.82
N GLY A 5 -28.31 -1.13 51.50
CA GLY A 5 -29.44 -1.98 51.84
C GLY A 5 -30.29 -2.44 50.67
N GLY A 6 -30.33 -3.76 50.49
CA GLY A 6 -31.23 -4.43 49.54
C GLY A 6 -30.87 -5.90 49.41
N VAL A 7 -31.07 -6.64 50.51
CA VAL A 7 -30.97 -8.10 50.54
C VAL A 7 -32.30 -8.62 50.03
N ASP A 8 -32.31 -9.27 48.86
CA ASP A 8 -33.47 -10.07 48.43
C ASP A 8 -33.08 -11.53 48.29
N ALA A 9 -33.83 -12.33 49.03
CA ALA A 9 -33.69 -13.75 49.17
C ALA A 9 -34.22 -14.46 47.93
N GLY A 10 -33.39 -15.39 47.44
CA GLY A 10 -33.77 -16.71 46.96
C GLY A 10 -34.89 -16.80 45.93
N HIS A 11 -34.55 -17.27 44.73
CA HIS A 11 -35.36 -18.26 44.02
C HIS A 11 -34.41 -19.25 43.37
N GLY A 12 -34.45 -20.49 43.85
CA GLY A 12 -33.72 -21.60 43.27
C GLY A 12 -34.19 -21.83 41.84
N GLN A 13 -33.34 -21.50 40.87
CA GLN A 13 -33.47 -22.05 39.54
C GLN A 13 -32.82 -23.42 39.59
N SER A 14 -33.67 -24.43 39.81
CA SER A 14 -33.37 -25.82 39.50
C SER A 14 -32.79 -25.87 38.10
N SER A 15 -31.48 -26.04 38.03
CA SER A 15 -30.72 -26.38 36.84
C SER A 15 -31.20 -27.74 36.36
N LEU A 16 -32.36 -27.76 35.69
CA LEU A 16 -32.80 -28.85 34.84
C LEU A 16 -31.71 -28.99 33.77
N SER A 17 -30.82 -29.93 34.03
CA SER A 17 -29.85 -30.48 33.09
C SER A 17 -30.60 -30.87 31.83
N GLU A 18 -30.64 -29.94 30.88
CA GLU A 18 -31.18 -30.15 29.54
C GLU A 18 -30.42 -31.34 28.95
N PRO A 19 -31.12 -32.43 28.57
CA PRO A 19 -30.48 -33.57 27.98
C PRO A 19 -29.80 -33.07 26.70
N ARG A 20 -28.47 -33.08 26.70
CA ARG A 20 -27.66 -32.86 25.50
C ARG A 20 -28.08 -33.92 24.49
N ASN A 21 -29.04 -33.55 23.63
CA ASN A 21 -29.48 -34.39 22.53
C ASN A 21 -28.21 -34.77 21.76
N PRO A 22 -27.88 -36.06 21.63
CA PRO A 22 -26.73 -36.47 20.85
C PRO A 22 -26.97 -35.95 19.43
N LEU A 23 -26.13 -35.01 19.01
CA LEU A 23 -26.07 -34.47 17.66
C LEU A 23 -26.29 -35.63 16.69
N SER A 24 -27.39 -35.57 15.93
CA SER A 24 -27.79 -36.65 15.03
C SER A 24 -26.62 -36.99 14.11
N PRO A 25 -26.40 -38.27 13.76
CA PRO A 25 -25.24 -38.70 12.96
C PRO A 25 -25.10 -37.93 11.63
N LEU A 26 -26.20 -37.38 11.11
CA LEU A 26 -26.24 -36.49 9.96
C LEU A 26 -25.51 -35.15 10.18
N SER A 27 -25.60 -34.57 11.37
CA SER A 27 -24.94 -33.29 11.70
C SER A 27 -23.41 -33.42 11.78
N TRP A 28 -22.91 -34.58 12.22
CA TRP A 28 -21.49 -34.91 12.20
C TRP A 28 -20.98 -35.09 10.77
N LEU A 29 -21.71 -35.82 9.93
CA LEU A 29 -21.40 -35.98 8.51
C LEU A 29 -21.35 -34.65 7.77
N MET A 30 -22.32 -33.76 8.01
CA MET A 30 -22.34 -32.44 7.38
C MET A 30 -21.19 -31.54 7.86
N SER A 31 -20.82 -31.61 9.13
CA SER A 31 -19.69 -30.86 9.68
C SER A 31 -18.34 -31.34 9.11
N ALA A 32 -18.17 -32.66 9.02
CA ALA A 32 -16.99 -33.28 8.43
C ALA A 32 -16.85 -32.91 6.94
N LEU A 33 -17.94 -32.97 6.18
CA LEU A 33 -17.93 -32.61 4.76
C LEU A 33 -17.55 -31.14 4.54
N ARG A 34 -18.09 -30.22 5.35
CA ARG A 34 -17.73 -28.79 5.28
C ARG A 34 -16.26 -28.57 5.58
N ALA A 35 -15.72 -29.21 6.61
CA ALA A 35 -14.31 -29.10 6.95
C ALA A 35 -13.40 -29.57 5.81
N VAL A 36 -13.75 -30.68 5.15
CA VAL A 36 -13.01 -31.21 4.00
C VAL A 36 -13.04 -30.24 2.81
N VAL A 37 -14.21 -29.68 2.49
CA VAL A 37 -14.34 -28.70 1.38
C VAL A 37 -13.52 -27.44 1.66
N VAL A 38 -13.56 -26.92 2.88
CA VAL A 38 -12.77 -25.74 3.26
C VAL A 38 -11.27 -26.04 3.18
N LEU A 39 -10.82 -27.18 3.71
CA LEU A 39 -9.42 -27.59 3.62
C LEU A 39 -8.95 -27.75 2.17
N ALA A 40 -9.78 -28.34 1.32
CA ALA A 40 -9.48 -28.48 -0.11
C ALA A 40 -9.36 -27.11 -0.80
N ALA A 41 -10.27 -26.18 -0.51
CA ALA A 41 -10.24 -24.83 -1.06
C ALA A 41 -9.03 -24.01 -0.58
N VAL A 42 -8.67 -24.11 0.70
CA VAL A 42 -7.46 -23.46 1.22
C VAL A 42 -6.21 -24.08 0.58
N GLY A 43 -6.17 -25.40 0.43
CA GLY A 43 -5.08 -26.11 -0.22
C GLY A 43 -4.85 -25.66 -1.66
N THR A 44 -5.91 -25.49 -2.45
CA THR A 44 -5.79 -25.04 -3.85
C THR A 44 -5.34 -23.58 -3.95
N VAL A 45 -5.82 -22.69 -3.07
CA VAL A 45 -5.37 -21.29 -3.01
C VAL A 45 -3.89 -21.21 -2.63
N CYS A 46 -3.46 -21.93 -1.59
CA CYS A 46 -2.06 -21.97 -1.18
C CYS A 46 -1.15 -22.52 -2.28
N PHE A 47 -1.60 -23.58 -2.98
CA PHE A 47 -0.84 -24.16 -4.09
C PHE A 47 -0.71 -23.19 -5.27
N GLY A 48 -1.79 -22.50 -5.64
CA GLY A 48 -1.77 -21.48 -6.69
C GLY A 48 -0.84 -20.31 -6.36
N ALA A 49 -0.85 -19.83 -5.11
CA ALA A 49 0.04 -18.76 -4.67
C ALA A 49 1.52 -19.16 -4.73
N LEU A 50 1.86 -20.39 -4.32
CA LEU A 50 3.23 -20.91 -4.38
C LEU A 50 3.73 -21.04 -5.83
N HIS A 51 2.88 -21.52 -6.74
CA HIS A 51 3.23 -21.60 -8.16
C HIS A 51 3.41 -20.22 -8.78
N GLY A 52 2.48 -19.29 -8.54
CA GLY A 52 2.58 -17.92 -9.03
C GLY A 52 3.84 -17.20 -8.53
N MET A 53 4.22 -17.40 -7.26
CA MET A 53 5.45 -16.85 -6.71
C MET A 53 6.70 -17.45 -7.35
N ARG A 54 6.72 -18.77 -7.62
CA ARG A 54 7.85 -19.41 -8.30
C ARG A 54 7.97 -18.97 -9.75
N ASP A 55 6.87 -18.82 -10.46
CA ASP A 55 6.85 -18.34 -11.84
C ASP A 55 7.29 -16.87 -11.91
N PHE A 56 6.84 -16.05 -10.96
CA PHE A 56 7.30 -14.67 -10.81
C PHE A 56 8.82 -14.62 -10.55
N LEU A 57 9.32 -15.39 -9.58
CA LEU A 57 10.75 -15.45 -9.28
C LEU A 57 11.59 -16.03 -10.44
N ALA A 58 11.02 -16.93 -11.23
CA ALA A 58 11.69 -17.48 -12.41
C ALA A 58 11.74 -16.50 -13.59
N GLN A 59 10.80 -15.53 -13.64
CA GLN A 59 10.73 -14.50 -14.67
C GLN A 59 11.48 -13.22 -14.28
N VAL A 60 11.70 -12.98 -12.99
CA VAL A 60 12.47 -11.85 -12.50
C VAL A 60 13.97 -12.14 -12.71
N SER A 61 14.53 -11.57 -13.77
CA SER A 61 15.98 -11.64 -14.00
C SER A 61 16.72 -10.86 -12.92
N PRO A 62 17.93 -11.28 -12.49
CA PRO A 62 18.75 -10.51 -11.56
C PRO A 62 18.96 -9.06 -12.00
N ALA A 63 19.07 -8.82 -13.31
CA ALA A 63 19.16 -7.49 -13.91
C ALA A 63 17.88 -6.65 -13.71
N ALA A 64 16.70 -7.25 -13.69
CA ALA A 64 15.45 -6.56 -13.37
C ALA A 64 15.35 -6.20 -11.89
N VAL A 65 15.89 -7.03 -10.99
CA VAL A 65 15.99 -6.71 -9.55
C VAL A 65 16.99 -5.58 -9.31
N GLU A 66 18.18 -5.67 -9.90
CA GLU A 66 19.20 -4.61 -9.81
C GLU A 66 18.71 -3.31 -10.42
N GLY A 67 18.03 -3.37 -11.57
CA GLY A 67 17.39 -2.22 -12.20
C GLY A 67 16.27 -1.62 -11.35
N GLY A 68 15.46 -2.47 -10.70
CA GLY A 68 14.42 -2.04 -9.76
C GLY A 68 14.97 -1.38 -8.50
N ALA A 69 16.03 -1.95 -7.91
CA ALA A 69 16.72 -1.38 -6.76
C ALA A 69 17.39 -0.04 -7.10
N ALA A 70 18.04 0.05 -8.27
CA ALA A 70 18.61 1.32 -8.74
C ALA A 70 17.53 2.38 -8.99
N ALA A 71 16.37 1.98 -9.54
CA ALA A 71 15.22 2.85 -9.70
C ALA A 71 14.72 3.35 -8.33
N GLU A 72 14.48 2.47 -7.36
CA GLU A 72 14.06 2.84 -5.99
C GLU A 72 15.01 3.84 -5.33
N VAL A 73 16.33 3.62 -5.43
CA VAL A 73 17.33 4.54 -4.89
C VAL A 73 17.25 5.90 -5.59
N SER A 74 17.17 5.93 -6.93
CA SER A 74 17.04 7.19 -7.67
C SER A 74 15.76 7.96 -7.31
N TRP A 75 14.67 7.25 -6.96
CA TRP A 75 13.41 7.87 -6.55
C TRP A 75 13.48 8.49 -5.16
N GLY A 76 14.12 7.82 -4.19
CA GLY A 76 14.35 8.41 -2.87
C GLY A 76 15.14 9.72 -2.95
N CYS A 77 16.07 9.82 -3.90
CA CYS A 77 16.80 11.06 -4.17
C CYS A 77 15.90 12.17 -4.71
N VAL A 78 15.03 11.86 -5.68
CA VAL A 78 14.07 12.83 -6.24
C VAL A 78 13.13 13.36 -5.16
N GLU A 79 12.66 12.49 -4.27
CA GLU A 79 11.77 12.87 -3.17
C GLU A 79 12.46 13.82 -2.18
N ALA A 80 13.71 13.53 -1.82
CA ALA A 80 14.52 14.40 -0.96
C ALA A 80 14.75 15.78 -1.60
N ASP A 81 15.15 15.80 -2.88
CA ASP A 81 15.34 17.03 -3.64
C ASP A 81 14.05 17.87 -3.72
N LEU A 82 12.90 17.22 -3.90
CA LEU A 82 11.60 17.91 -3.91
C LEU A 82 11.29 18.53 -2.55
N HIS A 83 11.56 17.81 -1.46
CA HIS A 83 11.36 18.32 -0.10
C HIS A 83 12.22 19.54 0.21
N ASP A 84 13.45 19.58 -0.27
CA ASP A 84 14.37 20.69 -0.04
C ASP A 84 14.09 21.88 -0.98
N ALA A 85 13.72 21.62 -2.24
CA ALA A 85 13.56 22.65 -3.25
C ALA A 85 12.16 23.27 -3.30
N VAL A 86 11.12 22.55 -2.88
CA VAL A 86 9.73 22.96 -3.09
C VAL A 86 9.01 23.14 -1.75
N PRO A 87 8.49 24.35 -1.45
CA PRO A 87 7.71 24.58 -0.24
C PRO A 87 6.42 23.74 -0.21
N ALA A 88 6.02 23.31 0.99
CA ALA A 88 4.77 22.59 1.18
C ALA A 88 3.55 23.38 0.69
N GLY A 89 2.59 22.71 0.05
CA GLY A 89 1.39 23.35 -0.52
C GLY A 89 1.62 24.08 -1.85
N SER A 90 2.83 24.03 -2.42
CA SER A 90 3.12 24.60 -3.73
C SER A 90 2.31 23.91 -4.83
N ARG A 91 1.96 24.69 -5.85
CA ARG A 91 1.36 24.16 -7.08
C ARG A 91 2.48 23.95 -8.08
N VAL A 92 2.62 22.73 -8.59
CA VAL A 92 3.71 22.34 -9.46
C VAL A 92 3.19 21.76 -10.75
N TYR A 93 3.91 21.94 -11.85
CA TYR A 93 3.62 21.24 -13.11
C TYR A 93 4.91 20.61 -13.63
N VAL A 94 4.78 19.44 -14.25
CA VAL A 94 5.94 18.70 -14.73
C VAL A 94 6.25 19.08 -16.18
N MET A 95 7.43 19.64 -16.39
CA MET A 95 8.02 19.95 -17.69
C MET A 95 8.76 18.70 -18.20
N SER A 96 8.04 17.75 -18.78
CA SER A 96 8.62 16.56 -19.42
C SER A 96 8.54 16.64 -20.94
N SER A 97 9.67 16.44 -21.62
CA SER A 97 9.74 16.30 -23.08
C SER A 97 9.38 14.89 -23.56
N GLU A 98 9.45 13.87 -22.69
CA GLU A 98 9.27 12.45 -23.04
C GLU A 98 7.88 11.91 -22.68
N GLY A 99 6.96 12.79 -22.30
CA GLY A 99 5.61 12.45 -21.91
C GLY A 99 5.43 12.60 -20.39
N PRO A 100 4.33 13.22 -19.95
CA PRO A 100 4.15 13.61 -18.55
C PRO A 100 3.91 12.42 -17.60
N LEU A 101 3.47 11.26 -18.09
CA LEU A 101 2.73 10.31 -17.24
C LEU A 101 3.57 9.62 -16.16
N ALA A 102 4.79 9.16 -16.44
CA ALA A 102 5.55 8.37 -15.46
C ALA A 102 6.10 9.26 -14.32
N PHE A 103 6.77 10.36 -14.68
CA PHE A 103 7.34 11.27 -13.68
C PHE A 103 6.27 12.08 -12.94
N GLN A 104 5.24 12.57 -13.64
CA GLN A 104 4.14 13.27 -12.98
C GLN A 104 3.44 12.38 -11.94
N ARG A 105 3.13 11.13 -12.32
CA ARG A 105 2.49 10.20 -11.38
C ARG A 105 3.38 9.86 -10.20
N LEU A 106 4.69 9.84 -10.40
CA LEU A 106 5.63 9.66 -9.30
C LEU A 106 5.57 10.84 -8.32
N VAL A 107 5.65 12.07 -8.82
CA VAL A 107 5.52 13.28 -8.00
C VAL A 107 4.18 13.29 -7.25
N GLU A 108 3.08 12.94 -7.92
CA GLU A 108 1.75 12.82 -7.30
C GLU A 108 1.71 11.82 -6.15
N LEU A 109 2.44 10.70 -6.25
CA LEU A 109 2.46 9.65 -5.23
C LEU A 109 3.44 9.94 -4.08
N SER A 110 4.63 10.46 -4.37
CA SER A 110 5.67 10.73 -3.36
C SER A 110 5.47 12.05 -2.63
N THR A 111 4.81 13.02 -3.25
CA THR A 111 4.61 14.36 -2.68
C THR A 111 3.12 14.70 -2.55
N PRO A 112 2.36 14.02 -1.67
CA PRO A 112 0.94 14.31 -1.45
C PRO A 112 0.69 15.72 -0.88
N TRP A 113 1.75 16.38 -0.42
CA TRP A 113 1.77 17.75 0.06
C TRP A 113 1.91 18.80 -1.06
N LEU A 114 2.13 18.38 -2.31
CA LEU A 114 2.13 19.22 -3.50
C LEU A 114 0.82 19.09 -4.26
N ARG A 115 0.44 20.16 -4.96
CA ARG A 115 -0.65 20.12 -5.94
C ARG A 115 -0.07 20.05 -7.34
N VAL A 116 -0.04 18.85 -7.91
CA VAL A 116 0.44 18.62 -9.27
C VAL A 116 -0.64 19.03 -10.28
N LEU A 117 -0.26 19.86 -11.25
CA LEU A 117 -1.11 20.40 -12.30
C LEU A 117 -0.78 19.72 -13.64
N ALA A 118 -1.82 19.50 -14.45
CA ALA A 118 -1.67 18.91 -15.79
C ALA A 118 -1.08 19.89 -16.83
N ALA A 119 -1.11 21.19 -16.54
CA ALA A 119 -0.67 22.25 -17.43
C ALA A 119 -0.04 23.41 -16.62
N PRO A 120 0.84 24.21 -17.24
CA PRO A 120 1.38 25.41 -16.60
C PRO A 120 0.27 26.42 -16.28
N GLU A 121 0.27 26.93 -15.05
CA GLU A 121 -0.61 28.00 -14.58
C GLU A 121 0.21 29.16 -13.99
N PRO A 122 -0.32 30.41 -13.99
CA PRO A 122 0.35 31.54 -13.37
C PRO A 122 0.65 31.28 -11.89
N GLY A 123 1.93 31.39 -11.50
CA GLY A 123 2.37 31.11 -10.12
C GLY A 123 2.46 29.63 -9.77
N ALA A 124 2.50 28.73 -10.75
CA ALA A 124 2.91 27.34 -10.55
C ALA A 124 4.42 27.18 -10.82
N LEU A 125 5.08 26.32 -10.05
CA LEU A 125 6.49 26.00 -10.25
C LEU A 125 6.63 24.90 -11.31
N GLY A 126 7.49 25.13 -12.30
CA GLY A 126 7.83 24.12 -13.29
C GLY A 126 8.91 23.19 -12.75
N LEU A 127 8.62 21.89 -12.72
CA LEU A 127 9.56 20.85 -12.32
C LEU A 127 10.09 20.16 -13.57
N SER A 128 11.41 20.07 -13.70
CA SER A 128 12.05 19.25 -14.73
C SER A 128 13.08 18.34 -14.09
N LEU A 129 13.09 17.07 -14.49
CA LEU A 129 14.15 16.14 -14.15
C LEU A 129 15.35 16.45 -15.04
N LYS A 130 16.45 16.83 -14.40
CA LYS A 130 17.75 16.81 -15.07
C LYS A 130 18.48 15.57 -14.60
N GLY A 131 18.73 14.64 -15.53
CA GLY A 131 19.68 13.55 -15.29
C GLY A 131 21.04 14.19 -14.99
N SER A 132 21.57 13.93 -13.80
CA SER A 132 22.95 14.24 -13.46
C SER A 132 23.78 12.98 -13.70
N ASP A 133 24.98 13.15 -14.24
CA ASP A 133 25.97 12.08 -14.36
C ASP A 133 26.53 11.74 -12.97
N ALA A 134 25.66 11.37 -12.02
CA ALA A 134 26.14 10.88 -10.75
C ALA A 134 26.77 9.51 -11.01
N GLY A 135 28.02 9.36 -10.56
CA GLY A 135 28.77 8.11 -10.66
C GLY A 135 28.05 6.95 -9.97
N PRO A 136 28.67 5.76 -9.91
CA PRO A 136 27.99 4.47 -9.63
C PRO A 136 27.26 4.34 -8.28
N TRP A 137 27.27 5.37 -7.44
CA TRP A 137 26.68 5.40 -6.09
C TRP A 137 25.96 6.72 -5.75
N GLY A 138 25.86 7.67 -6.68
CA GLY A 138 25.30 8.99 -6.40
C GLY A 138 23.88 9.14 -6.94
N CYS A 139 23.03 9.84 -6.19
CA CYS A 139 21.76 10.35 -6.67
C CYS A 139 21.94 11.10 -8.00
N GLY A 140 21.58 10.45 -9.10
CA GLY A 140 21.71 10.92 -10.49
C GLY A 140 20.59 11.83 -10.96
N SER A 141 19.78 12.36 -10.05
CA SER A 141 18.64 13.21 -10.36
C SER A 141 18.82 14.56 -9.69
N LEU A 142 18.61 15.63 -10.46
CA LEU A 142 18.48 16.98 -9.94
C LEU A 142 17.12 17.51 -10.37
N VAL A 143 16.29 17.90 -9.40
CA VAL A 143 15.03 18.60 -9.69
C VAL A 143 15.33 20.08 -9.91
N VAL A 144 15.06 20.55 -11.13
CA VAL A 144 15.17 21.97 -11.45
C VAL A 144 13.80 22.62 -11.34
N THR A 145 13.65 23.57 -10.42
CA THR A 145 12.48 24.45 -10.31
C THR A 145 12.68 25.67 -11.19
N ARG A 146 11.75 25.92 -12.12
CA ARG A 146 11.68 27.18 -12.85
C ARG A 146 10.42 27.91 -12.42
N ASP A 147 10.55 29.18 -12.05
CA ASP A 147 9.37 30.01 -11.81
C ASP A 147 8.54 30.05 -13.10
N GLY A 148 7.31 29.56 -13.01
CA GLY A 148 6.32 29.69 -14.06
C GLY A 148 5.85 31.13 -14.13
N ALA A 149 6.68 32.01 -14.71
CA ALA A 149 6.22 33.30 -15.18
C ALA A 149 5.31 33.05 -16.39
N ALA A 150 4.02 32.85 -16.12
CA ALA A 150 3.01 33.01 -17.15
C ALA A 150 3.00 34.50 -17.54
N ALA A 151 3.52 34.78 -18.74
CA ALA A 151 3.32 36.05 -19.41
C ALA A 151 1.88 36.15 -19.95
#